data_AF-A0A142CLE6-F1
#
_entry.id   AF-A0A142CLE6-F1
#
_cell.length_a   1.000
_cell.length_b   1.000
_cell.length_c   1.000
_cell.angle_alpha   90.00
_cell.angle_beta   90.00
_cell.angle_gamma   90.00
#
_symmetry.space_group_name_H-M   'P 1'
#
loop_
_entity.id
_entity.type
_entity.pdbx_description
1 polymer ?
#
loop_
_entity_poly.entity_id
_entity_poly.type
_entity_poly.pdbx_seq_one_letter_code
_entity_poly.pdbx_strand_id
1 'polypeptide(L)' 'MITSDNWGSYTREVPKDKHLTGKIFTQRIERNNLTLRTRIKRLARKTICSSRSTEVHEKVIGSFIEKYMFY' A
#
# COMPACT_ATOMS: atom_id res chain seq x y z
N MET A 1 -9.43 -11.88 -4.97
CA MET A 1 -10.36 -11.35 -3.96
C MET A 1 -9.63 -10.29 -3.16
N ILE A 2 -10.13 -9.04 -3.15
CA ILE A 2 -9.47 -7.89 -2.54
C ILE A 2 -10.18 -7.55 -1.22
N THR A 3 -9.42 -7.50 -0.13
CA THR A 3 -9.92 -7.13 1.20
C THR A 3 -9.51 -5.70 1.51
N SER A 4 -10.45 -4.82 1.81
CA SER A 4 -10.13 -3.45 2.23
C SER A 4 -10.97 -3.02 3.43
N ASP A 5 -10.57 -1.92 4.07
CA ASP A 5 -11.50 -1.17 4.90
C ASP A 5 -12.58 -0.59 3.98
N ASN A 6 -13.80 -0.41 4.50
CA ASN A 6 -14.97 -0.02 3.71
C ASN A 6 -14.91 1.47 3.29
N TRP A 7 -13.75 1.97 2.89
CA TRP A 7 -13.54 3.33 2.42
C TRP A 7 -14.16 3.49 1.02
N GLY A 8 -14.98 4.53 0.86
CA GLY A 8 -15.72 4.83 -0.37
C GLY A 8 -14.88 5.04 -1.65
N SER A 9 -13.56 5.13 -1.56
CA SER A 9 -12.67 5.13 -2.73
C SER A 9 -12.59 3.75 -3.39
N TYR A 10 -12.57 2.67 -2.60
CA TYR A 10 -12.47 1.30 -3.13
C TYR A 10 -13.72 0.87 -3.88
N THR A 11 -14.89 1.41 -3.53
CA THR A 11 -16.15 1.14 -4.26
C THR A 11 -16.15 1.68 -5.68
N ARG A 12 -15.24 2.61 -6.02
CA ARG A 12 -15.08 3.16 -7.38
C ARG A 12 -14.13 2.31 -8.22
N GLU A 13 -13.04 1.82 -7.60
CA GLU A 13 -11.94 1.16 -8.28
C GLU A 13 -12.05 -0.37 -8.30
N VAL A 14 -12.76 -0.97 -7.32
CA VAL A 14 -12.84 -2.42 -7.14
C VAL A 14 -14.25 -2.92 -7.47
N PRO A 15 -14.41 -3.87 -8.41
CA PRO A 15 -15.69 -4.50 -8.69
C PRO A 15 -16.27 -5.15 -7.42
N LYS A 16 -17.56 -4.92 -7.15
CA LYS A 16 -18.25 -5.41 -5.94
C LYS A 16 -18.07 -6.92 -5.74
N ASP A 17 -18.10 -7.69 -6.83
CA ASP A 17 -17.97 -9.15 -6.82
C ASP A 17 -16.59 -9.64 -6.35
N LYS A 18 -15.58 -8.76 -6.42
CA LYS A 18 -14.19 -9.04 -6.01
C LYS A 18 -13.83 -8.36 -4.69
N HIS A 19 -14.72 -7.56 -4.12
CA HIS A 19 -14.49 -6.73 -2.95
C HIS A 19 -15.09 -7.36 -1.70
N LEU A 20 -14.22 -7.73 -0.75
CA LEU A 20 -14.65 -8.14 0.58
C LEU A 20 -14.36 -7.05 1.60
N THR A 21 -15.42 -6.55 2.22
CA THR A 21 -15.35 -5.59 3.32
C THR A 21 -15.82 -6.25 4.61
N GLY A 22 -15.09 -6.03 5.70
CA GLY A 22 -15.45 -6.59 7.00
C GLY A 22 -14.33 -6.52 8.02
N LYS A 23 -14.69 -6.62 9.32
CA LYS A 23 -13.74 -6.55 10.44
C LYS A 23 -12.78 -7.74 10.54
N ILE A 24 -13.11 -8.84 9.86
CA ILE A 24 -12.34 -10.10 9.90
C ILE A 24 -10.93 -9.92 9.34
N PHE A 25 -10.76 -9.04 8.34
CA PHE A 25 -9.48 -8.83 7.66
C PHE A 25 -8.75 -7.55 8.09
N THR A 26 -9.29 -6.78 9.05
CA THR A 26 -8.71 -5.50 9.49
C THR A 26 -7.28 -5.69 9.99
N GLN A 27 -7.02 -6.72 10.80
CA GLN A 27 -5.66 -7.00 11.29
C GLN A 27 -4.66 -7.26 10.14
N ARG A 28 -5.10 -7.96 9.08
CA ARG A 28 -4.25 -8.23 7.90
C ARG A 28 -3.92 -6.94 7.14
N ILE A 29 -4.92 -6.09 6.93
CA ILE A 29 -4.76 -4.79 6.26
C ILE A 29 -3.80 -3.90 7.07
N GLU A 30 -4.00 -3.80 8.38
CA GLU A 30 -3.12 -3.04 9.29
C GLU A 30 -1.69 -3.58 9.27
N ARG A 31 -1.52 -4.91 9.28
CA ARG A 31 -0.21 -5.56 9.22
C ARG A 31 0.52 -5.28 7.91
N ASN A 32 -0.20 -5.26 6.78
CA ASN A 32 0.34 -4.89 5.47
C ASN A 32 0.80 -3.43 5.45
N ASN A 33 -0.04 -2.52 5.93
CA ASN A 33 0.28 -1.09 6.01
C ASN A 33 1.50 -0.82 6.91
N LEU A 34 1.57 -1.50 8.06
CA LEU A 34 2.72 -1.42 8.97
C LEU A 34 4.01 -1.92 8.31
N THR A 35 3.92 -3.02 7.56
CA THR A 35 5.06 -3.61 6.85
C THR A 35 5.56 -2.68 5.75
N LEU A 36 4.66 -2.12 4.95
CA LEU A 36 4.98 -1.14 3.91
C LEU A 36 5.69 0.08 4.49
N ARG A 37 5.11 0.70 5.53
CA ARG A 37 5.70 1.86 6.23
C ARG A 37 7.09 1.54 6.77
N THR A 38 7.28 0.36 7.36
CA THR A 38 8.59 -0.04 7.92
C THR A 38 9.63 -0.23 6.82
N ARG A 39 9.25 -0.83 5.69
CA ARG A 39 10.15 -1.06 4.56
C ARG A 39 10.55 0.25 3.87
N ILE A 40 9.60 1.17 3.63
CA ILE A 40 9.90 2.50 3.08
C ILE A 40 10.87 3.26 3.99
N LYS A 41 10.64 3.26 5.32
CA LYS A 41 11.57 3.87 6.29
C LYS A 41 12.96 3.25 6.26
N ARG A 42 13.09 1.94 6.02
CA ARG A 42 14.39 1.27 5.86
C ARG A 42 15.06 1.66 4.55
N LEU A 43 14.30 1.74 3.46
CA LEU A 43 14.78 2.15 2.15
C LEU A 43 15.36 3.57 2.20
N ALA A 44 14.61 4.52 2.76
CA ALA A 44 15.05 5.90 2.92
C ALA A 44 16.36 6.01 3.72
N ARG A 45 16.49 5.23 4.81
CA ARG A 45 17.74 5.19 5.60
C ARG A 45 18.91 4.56 4.86
N LYS A 46 18.69 3.47 4.11
CA LYS A 46 19.76 2.77 3.36
C LYS A 46 20.31 3.60 2.20
N THR A 47 19.42 4.29 1.50
CA THR A 47 19.75 5.04 0.28
C THR A 47 20.10 6.50 0.55
N ILE A 48 19.86 6.99 1.78
CA ILE A 48 19.87 8.42 2.12
C ILE A 48 18.97 9.21 1.14
N CYS A 49 17.93 8.55 0.62
CA CYS A 49 17.05 9.11 -0.39
C CYS A 49 16.26 10.26 0.19
N SER A 50 16.64 11.46 -0.21
CA SER A 50 15.94 12.71 0.03
C SER A 50 15.85 13.46 -1.29
N SER A 51 14.64 13.60 -1.81
CA SER A 51 14.34 14.35 -3.03
C SER A 51 13.26 15.37 -2.73
N ARG A 52 13.28 16.50 -3.42
CA ARG A 52 12.20 17.51 -3.37
C ARG A 52 11.08 17.24 -4.37
N SER A 53 11.31 16.38 -5.36
CA SER A 53 10.31 16.07 -6.39
C SER A 53 9.32 15.01 -5.89
N THR A 54 8.04 15.36 -5.86
CA THR A 54 6.92 14.45 -5.57
C THR A 54 6.84 13.33 -6.60
N GLU A 55 7.09 13.62 -7.88
CA GLU A 55 7.06 12.65 -8.96
C GLU A 55 8.06 11.50 -8.74
N VAL A 56 9.26 11.82 -8.24
CA VAL A 56 10.27 10.81 -7.92
C VAL A 56 9.80 9.93 -6.77
N HIS A 57 9.20 10.53 -5.73
CA HIS A 57 8.67 9.77 -4.59
C HIS A 57 7.52 8.85 -5.02
N GLU A 58 6.61 9.33 -5.87
CA GLU A 58 5.51 8.54 -6.41
C GLU A 58 6.01 7.34 -7.22
N LYS A 59 6.98 7.54 -8.13
CA LYS A 59 7.57 6.44 -8.91
C LYS A 59 8.29 5.41 -8.05
N VAL A 60 9.06 5.87 -7.05
CA VAL A 60 9.79 4.98 -6.13
C VAL A 60 8.81 4.17 -5.27
N ILE A 61 7.78 4.81 -4.72
CA ILE A 61 6.76 4.14 -3.92
C ILE A 61 5.95 3.17 -4.79
N GLY A 62 5.54 3.57 -5.99
CA GLY A 62 4.82 2.72 -6.95
C GLY A 62 5.62 1.47 -7.31
N SER A 63 6.88 1.64 -7.73
CA SER A 63 7.79 0.53 -8.04
C SER A 63 8.03 -0.39 -6.83
N PHE A 64 8.05 0.18 -5.62
CA PHE A 64 8.21 -0.57 -4.39
C PHE A 64 6.96 -1.43 -4.10
N ILE A 65 5.77 -0.87 -4.24
CA ILE A 65 4.51 -1.61 -4.03
C ILE A 65 4.39 -2.74 -5.05
N GLU A 66 4.64 -2.45 -6.34
CA GLU A 66 4.62 -3.44 -7.43
C GLU A 66 5.53 -4.64 -7.12
N LYS A 67 6.76 -4.38 -6.67
CA LYS A 67 7.74 -5.42 -6.39
C LYS A 67 7.47 -6.24 -5.13
N TYR A 68 6.84 -5.64 -4.11
CA TYR A 68 6.83 -6.21 -2.75
C TYR A 68 5.46 -6.50 -2.15
N MET A 69 4.36 -6.00 -2.74
CA MET A 69 3.00 -6.13 -2.20
C MET A 69 2.05 -6.91 -3.11
N PHE A 70 2.34 -7.04 -4.41
CA PHE A 70 1.47 -7.72 -5.40
C PHE A 70 1.95 -9.14 -5.79
N TYR A 71 2.69 -9.82 -4.91
CA TYR A 71 3.05 -11.24 -5.05
C TYR A 71 2.25 -12.12 -4.10
#